data_AF-A0A1E5UJS2-F1
#
_entry.id   AF-A0A1E5UJS2-F1
#
_cell.length_a   1.000
_cell.length_b   1.000
_cell.length_c   1.000
_cell.angle_alpha   90.00
_cell.angle_beta   90.00
_cell.angle_gamma   90.00
#
_symmetry.space_group_name_H-M   'P 1'
#
loop_
_entity.id
_entity.type
_entity.pdbx_description
1 polymer ?
#
loop_
_entity_poly.entity_id
_entity_poly.type
_entity_poly.pdbx_seq_one_letter_code
_entity_poly.pdbx_strand_id
1 'polypeptide(L)'
;LTKIFHPNVHFKIGEIFLDILKNAWSPTWTLQSVCRAIIALMAHPEPDNPLNCDLGNLLRSDDIRGFKSMASMYTNLAAIPKKN
;
A
#
# COMPACT_ATOMS: atom_id res chain seq x y z
N LEU A 1 -12.52 7.66 -3.37
CA LEU A 1 -11.41 6.85 -2.83
C LEU A 1 -10.16 7.14 -3.64
N THR A 2 -9.04 7.45 -2.98
CA THR A 2 -7.75 7.70 -3.66
C THR A 2 -7.19 6.39 -4.18
N LYS A 3 -6.77 6.33 -5.45
CA LYS A 3 -6.08 5.15 -5.99
C LYS A 3 -4.67 5.12 -5.44
N ILE A 4 -4.27 3.98 -4.87
CA ILE A 4 -2.95 3.79 -4.27
C ILE A 4 -2.22 2.71 -5.07
N PHE A 5 -1.02 3.04 -5.55
CA PHE A 5 -0.15 2.10 -6.23
C PHE A 5 0.85 1.55 -5.21
N HIS A 6 0.54 0.41 -4.61
CA HIS A 6 1.34 -0.22 -3.55
C HIS A 6 1.28 -1.76 -3.64
N PRO A 7 2.35 -2.51 -3.30
CA PRO A 7 2.36 -3.98 -3.39
C PRO A 7 1.23 -4.65 -2.63
N ASN A 8 0.91 -4.16 -1.44
CA ASN A 8 -0.12 -4.72 -0.56
C ASN A 8 -1.49 -4.01 -0.67
N VAL A 9 -1.73 -3.23 -1.73
CA VAL A 9 -3.04 -2.59 -1.98
C VAL A 9 -3.56 -2.97 -3.35
N HIS A 10 -4.80 -3.46 -3.40
CA HIS A 10 -5.44 -3.79 -4.66
C HIS A 10 -5.78 -2.51 -5.45
N PHE A 11 -5.16 -2.32 -6.61
CA PHE A 11 -5.22 -1.07 -7.36
C PHE A 11 -6.64 -0.58 -7.72
N LYS A 12 -7.54 -1.50 -8.10
CA LYS A 12 -8.91 -1.13 -8.53
C LYS A 12 -9.87 -0.83 -7.38
N ILE A 13 -9.93 -1.71 -6.37
CA ILE A 13 -10.93 -1.67 -5.30
C ILE A 13 -10.42 -1.05 -3.99
N GLY A 14 -9.09 -0.91 -3.82
CA GLY A 14 -8.49 -0.32 -2.64
C GLY A 14 -8.42 -1.23 -1.41
N GLU A 15 -8.66 -2.54 -1.57
CA GLU A 15 -8.46 -3.52 -0.51
C GLU A 15 -7.00 -3.55 -0.07
N ILE A 16 -6.76 -3.65 1.24
CA ILE A 16 -5.43 -3.65 1.83
C ILE A 16 -5.17 -5.02 2.43
N PHE A 17 -4.07 -5.65 2.04
CA PHE A 17 -3.59 -6.85 2.72
C PHE A 17 -2.78 -6.45 3.94
N LEU A 18 -3.42 -6.51 5.12
CA LEU A 18 -2.80 -6.18 6.39
C LEU A 18 -3.21 -7.25 7.42
N ASP A 19 -2.24 -8.00 7.93
CA ASP A 19 -2.52 -9.19 8.76
C ASP A 19 -3.26 -8.86 10.07
N ILE A 20 -3.05 -7.66 10.62
CA ILE A 20 -3.79 -7.19 11.81
C ILE A 20 -5.30 -7.05 11.56
N LEU A 21 -5.75 -6.93 10.30
CA LEU A 21 -7.17 -6.88 9.94
C LEU A 21 -7.77 -8.27 9.69
N LYS A 22 -6.94 -9.32 9.66
CA LYS A 22 -7.37 -10.69 9.34
C LYS A 22 -7.09 -11.67 10.47
N ASN A 23 -5.86 -12.16 10.58
CA ASN A 23 -5.52 -13.22 11.53
C ASN A 23 -5.03 -12.68 12.88
N ALA A 24 -4.42 -11.50 12.88
CA ALA A 24 -3.88 -10.86 14.08
C ALA A 24 -4.82 -9.81 14.71
N TRP A 25 -6.12 -9.84 14.34
CA TRP A 25 -7.11 -8.96 14.94
C TRP A 25 -7.38 -9.33 16.40
N SER A 26 -7.51 -8.31 17.24
CA SER A 26 -7.80 -8.39 18.66
C SER A 26 -8.61 -7.16 19.09
N PRO A 27 -9.54 -7.28 20.05
CA PRO A 27 -10.32 -6.14 20.55
C PRO A 27 -9.48 -5.00 21.15
N THR A 28 -8.19 -5.22 21.41
CA THR A 28 -7.26 -4.22 21.92
C THR A 28 -6.80 -3.21 20.87
N TRP A 29 -7.00 -3.49 19.58
CA TRP A 29 -6.66 -2.55 18.51
C TRP A 29 -7.64 -1.38 18.50
N THR A 30 -7.08 -0.17 18.43
CA THR A 30 -7.83 1.07 18.27
C THR A 30 -7.75 1.53 16.83
N LEU A 31 -8.68 2.40 16.42
CA LEU A 31 -8.60 3.03 15.09
C LEU A 31 -7.25 3.70 14.86
N GLN A 32 -6.69 4.35 15.89
CA GLN A 32 -5.38 5.00 15.80
C GLN A 32 -4.25 3.99 15.55
N SER A 33 -4.23 2.84 16.24
CA SER A 33 -3.19 1.84 16.02
C SER A 33 -3.34 1.16 14.65
N VAL A 34 -4.57 0.99 14.15
CA VAL A 34 -4.82 0.55 12.77
C VAL A 34 -4.28 1.56 11.75
N CYS A 35 -4.56 2.86 11.92
CA CYS A 35 -4.00 3.90 11.03
C CYS A 35 -2.47 3.91 11.05
N ARG A 36 -1.84 3.73 12.22
CA ARG A 36 -0.38 3.62 12.35
C ARG A 36 0.15 2.39 11.61
N ALA A 37 -0.52 1.25 11.70
CA ALA A 37 -0.13 0.04 10.97
C ALA A 37 -0.22 0.24 9.45
N ILE A 38 -1.24 0.96 8.97
CA ILE A 38 -1.33 1.32 7.54
C ILE A 38 -0.16 2.23 7.13
N ILE A 39 0.18 3.25 7.92
CA ILE A 39 1.33 4.12 7.64
C ILE A 39 2.64 3.30 7.60
N ALA A 40 2.82 2.40 8.55
CA ALA A 40 3.99 1.51 8.59
C ALA A 40 4.05 0.60 7.34
N LEU A 41 2.92 0.04 6.91
CA LEU A 41 2.84 -0.76 5.68
C LEU A 41 3.22 0.05 4.44
N MET A 42 2.83 1.33 4.35
CA MET A 42 3.20 2.20 3.22
C MET A 42 4.71 2.51 3.18
N ALA A 43 5.37 2.53 4.34
CA ALA A 43 6.83 2.72 4.43
C ALA A 43 7.60 1.42 4.19
N HIS A 44 7.02 0.28 4.58
CA HIS A 44 7.62 -1.04 4.53
C HIS A 44 6.69 -2.03 3.82
N PRO A 45 6.67 -2.03 2.47
CA PRO A 45 5.88 -2.97 1.70
C PRO A 45 6.35 -4.41 1.91
N GLU A 46 5.41 -5.35 1.91
CA GLU A 46 5.65 -6.79 1.99
C GLU A 46 5.58 -7.41 0.58
N PRO A 47 6.71 -7.76 -0.04
CA PRO A 47 6.73 -8.23 -1.42
C PRO A 47 6.27 -9.68 -1.57
N ASP A 48 6.26 -10.52 -0.52
CA ASP A 48 6.07 -11.96 -0.68
C ASP A 48 4.65 -12.36 -1.07
N ASN A 49 3.64 -11.59 -0.64
CA ASN A 49 2.23 -11.81 -0.99
C ASN A 49 1.56 -10.51 -1.48
N PRO A 50 1.90 -10.03 -2.69
CA PRO A 50 1.44 -8.74 -3.18
C PRO A 50 0.04 -8.86 -3.78
N LEU A 51 -0.84 -7.91 -3.44
CA LEU A 51 -2.10 -7.68 -4.17
C LEU A 51 -1.85 -6.98 -5.52
N ASN A 52 -0.70 -6.30 -5.66
CA ASN A 52 -0.22 -5.72 -6.90
C ASN A 52 1.08 -6.40 -7.33
N CYS A 53 0.95 -7.42 -8.18
CA CYS A 53 2.07 -8.23 -8.65
C CYS A 53 3.16 -7.41 -9.35
N ASP A 54 2.81 -6.35 -10.08
CA ASP A 54 3.77 -5.54 -10.82
C ASP A 54 4.78 -4.88 -9.85
N LEU A 55 4.26 -4.22 -8.81
CA LEU A 55 5.12 -3.60 -7.78
C LEU A 55 5.82 -4.63 -6.90
N GLY A 56 5.14 -5.74 -6.58
CA GLY A 56 5.76 -6.84 -5.85
C GLY A 56 6.98 -7.39 -6.58
N ASN A 57 6.89 -7.57 -7.90
CA ASN A 57 7.98 -8.04 -8.73
C ASN A 57 9.13 -7.04 -8.80
N LEU A 58 8.86 -5.73 -8.91
CA LEU A 58 9.90 -4.69 -8.87
C LEU A 58 10.68 -4.72 -7.55
N LEU A 59 10.01 -4.89 -6.42
CA LEU A 59 10.68 -5.02 -5.12
C LEU A 59 11.48 -6.32 -5.01
N ARG A 60 10.92 -7.47 -5.44
CA ARG A 60 11.64 -8.76 -5.42
C ARG A 60 12.87 -8.78 -6.33
N SER A 61 12.84 -8.03 -7.43
CA SER A 61 13.97 -7.89 -8.36
C SER A 61 14.96 -6.78 -7.97
N ASP A 62 14.80 -6.18 -6.79
CA ASP A 62 15.61 -5.09 -6.26
C ASP A 62 15.62 -3.82 -7.14
N ASP A 63 14.64 -3.68 -8.04
CA ASP A 63 14.44 -2.46 -8.82
C ASP A 63 13.69 -1.40 -8.01
N ILE A 64 14.35 -0.92 -6.96
CA ILE A 64 13.83 0.13 -6.07
C ILE A 64 13.60 1.43 -6.83
N ARG A 65 14.35 1.67 -7.92
CA ARG A 65 14.20 2.88 -8.74
C ARG A 65 12.92 2.84 -9.54
N GLY A 66 12.64 1.73 -10.23
CA GLY A 66 11.39 1.49 -10.95
C GLY A 66 10.19 1.57 -10.01
N PHE A 67 10.29 0.90 -8.85
CA PHE A 67 9.28 0.95 -7.80
C PHE A 67 8.94 2.40 -7.39
N LYS A 68 9.94 3.19 -6.98
CA LYS A 68 9.75 4.57 -6.52
C LYS A 68 9.21 5.48 -7.63
N SER A 69 9.70 5.32 -8.85
CA SER A 69 9.28 6.14 -10.00
C SER A 69 7.81 5.92 -10.32
N MET A 70 7.38 4.65 -10.36
CA MET A 70 5.98 4.30 -10.62
C MET A 70 5.06 4.76 -9.48
N ALA A 71 5.44 4.51 -8.23
CA ALA A 71 4.67 4.95 -7.07
C ALA A 71 4.50 6.48 -7.08
N SER A 72 5.58 7.24 -7.32
CA SER A 72 5.53 8.71 -7.39
C SER A 72 4.64 9.21 -8.53
N MET A 73 4.73 8.61 -9.72
CA MET A 73 3.88 8.95 -10.85
C MET A 73 2.39 8.80 -10.49
N TYR A 74 2.00 7.65 -9.93
CA TYR A 74 0.60 7.41 -9.56
C TYR A 74 0.11 8.31 -8.43
N THR A 75 0.95 8.63 -7.44
CA THR A 75 0.62 9.60 -6.40
C THR A 75 0.30 10.97 -7.01
N ASN A 76 1.12 11.44 -7.96
CA ASN A 76 0.87 12.71 -8.66
C ASN A 76 -0.40 12.67 -9.53
N LEU A 77 -0.81 11.50 -10.03
CA LEU A 77 -2.02 11.40 -10.84
C LEU A 77 -3.30 11.29 -9.99
N ALA A 78 -3.24 10.61 -8.84
CA ALA A 78 -4.43 10.17 -8.12
C ALA A 78 -4.62 10.82 -6.73
N ALA A 79 -3.55 11.30 -6.10
CA ALA A 79 -3.57 11.82 -4.73
C ALA A 79 -3.49 13.35 -4.63
N ILE A 80 -3.50 14.07 -5.76
CA ILE A 80 -3.57 15.53 -5.75
C ILE A 80 -5.02 15.96 -5.41
N PRO A 81 -5.22 16.90 -4.48
CA PRO A 81 -6.53 17.48 -4.21
C PRO A 81 -7.12 18.06 -5.49
N LYS A 82 -8.40 17.78 -5.77
CA LYS A 82 -9.09 18.48 -6.85
C LYS A 82 -9.06 19.97 -6.53
N LYS A 83 -8.51 20.78 -7.43
CA LYS A 83 -8.70 22.23 -7.37
C LYS A 83 -10.19 22.48 -7.60
N ASN A 84 -10.88 22.89 -6.54
CA ASN A 84 -12.22 23.44 -6.62
C ASN A 84 -12.16 24.85 -7.17
#